data_AF-A0A6G2VWT1-F1
#
_entry.id   AF-A0A6G2VWT1-F1
#
_cell.length_a   1.000
_cell.length_b   1.000
_cell.length_c   1.000
_cell.angle_alpha   90.00
_cell.angle_beta   90.00
_cell.angle_gamma   90.00
#
_symmetry.space_group_name_H-M   'P 1'
#
loop_
_entity.id
_entity.type
_entity.pdbx_description
1 polymer ?
#
loop_
_entity_poly.entity_id
_entity_poly.type
_entity_poly.pdbx_seq_one_letter_code
_entity_poly.pdbx_strand_id
1 'polypeptide(L)' 'LLATRLISRIRQAFGVGITVKDLFQGPTPAALAELVEVRSGEDVRRPVLREVARPERVPLSFGQRRLWFLDQLEGP' A
#
# COMPACT_ATOMS: atom_id res chain seq x y z
N LEU A 1 4.03 12.39 5.92
CA LEU A 1 3.15 11.28 5.44
C LEU A 1 1.96 11.04 6.38
N LEU A 2 1.14 12.06 6.68
CA LEU A 2 -0.04 11.89 7.56
C LEU A 2 -1.17 11.15 6.83
N ALA A 3 -1.42 11.49 5.57
CA ALA A 3 -2.39 10.81 4.70
C ALA A 3 -2.16 9.28 4.64
N THR A 4 -0.92 8.86 4.35
CA THR A 4 -0.56 7.43 4.32
C THR A 4 -0.83 6.72 5.65
N ARG A 5 -0.54 7.38 6.78
CA ARG A 5 -0.80 6.82 8.12
C ARG A 5 -2.30 6.71 8.39
N LEU A 6 -3.08 7.73 8.05
CA LEU A 6 -4.53 7.72 8.22
C LEU A 6 -5.17 6.58 7.40
N ILE A 7 -4.83 6.48 6.12
CA ILE A 7 -5.31 5.41 5.23
C ILE A 7 -4.95 4.03 5.79
N SER A 8 -3.72 3.86 6.29
CA SER A 8 -3.30 2.60 6.92
C SER A 8 -4.14 2.25 8.14
N ARG A 9 -4.47 3.22 8.99
CA ARG A 9 -5.29 3.01 10.19
C ARG A 9 -6.73 2.68 9.85
N ILE A 10 -7.33 3.38 8.88
CA ILE A 10 -8.69 3.08 8.41
C ILE A 10 -8.76 1.64 7.89
N ARG A 11 -7.79 1.22 7.05
CA ARG A 11 -7.74 -0.17 6.55
C ARG A 11 -7.61 -1.19 7.68
N GLN A 12 -6.79 -0.91 8.70
CA GLN A 12 -6.61 -1.82 9.84
C GLN A 12 -7.87 -1.93 10.70
N ALA A 13 -8.56 -0.82 10.95
CA ALA A 13 -9.74 -0.77 11.80
C ALA A 13 -10.99 -1.35 11.12
N PHE A 14 -11.17 -1.06 9.83
CA PHE A 14 -12.42 -1.34 9.11
C PHE A 14 -12.28 -2.40 8.01
N GLY A 15 -11.07 -2.81 7.64
CA GLY A 15 -10.84 -3.78 6.55
C GLY A 15 -11.03 -3.24 5.14
N VAL A 16 -11.41 -1.97 4.98
CA VAL A 16 -11.72 -1.36 3.69
C VAL A 16 -10.52 -0.69 3.01
N GLY A 17 -10.56 -0.60 1.68
CA GLY A 17 -9.55 0.04 0.86
C GLY A 17 -9.89 1.50 0.59
N ILE A 18 -9.23 2.43 1.30
CA ILE A 18 -9.24 3.86 0.95
C ILE A 18 -7.96 4.21 0.17
N THR A 19 -8.09 4.94 -0.93
CA THR A 19 -6.96 5.44 -1.73
C THR A 19 -6.56 6.85 -1.30
N VAL A 20 -5.36 7.28 -1.70
CA VAL A 20 -4.92 8.67 -1.48
C VAL A 20 -5.85 9.65 -2.20
N LYS A 21 -6.34 9.28 -3.38
CA LYS A 21 -7.30 10.08 -4.15
C LYS A 21 -8.61 10.26 -3.39
N ASP A 22 -9.19 9.18 -2.88
CA ASP A 22 -10.44 9.22 -2.09
C ASP A 22 -10.30 10.22 -0.92
N LEU A 23 -9.17 10.16 -0.20
CA LEU A 23 -8.90 11.05 0.93
C LEU A 23 -8.91 12.54 0.54
N PHE A 24 -8.33 12.88 -0.61
CA PHE A 24 -8.28 14.27 -1.06
C PHE A 24 -9.57 14.73 -1.74
N GLN A 25 -10.41 13.81 -2.23
CA GLN A 25 -11.73 14.14 -2.76
C GLN A 25 -12.75 14.46 -1.66
N GLY A 26 -12.66 13.79 -0.51
CA GLY A 26 -13.48 14.05 0.68
C GLY A 26 -12.63 14.18 1.94
N PRO A 27 -11.90 15.29 2.14
CA PRO A 27 -10.92 15.43 3.22
C PRO A 27 -11.56 15.74 4.59
N THR A 28 -12.70 15.10 4.89
CA THR A 28 -13.43 15.25 6.15
C THR A 28 -13.73 13.89 6.76
N PRO A 29 -13.82 13.78 8.10
CA PRO A 29 -14.19 12.53 8.76
C PRO A 29 -15.55 11.98 8.26
N ALA A 30 -16.53 12.86 8.00
CA ALA A 30 -17.85 12.47 7.53
C ALA A 30 -17.80 11.81 6.14
N ALA A 31 -17.11 12.42 5.18
CA ALA A 31 -16.97 11.85 3.83
C ALA A 31 -16.20 10.52 3.84
N LEU A 32 -15.18 10.39 4.69
CA LEU A 32 -14.45 9.13 4.86
C LEU A 32 -15.32 8.05 5.51
N ALA A 33 -16.18 8.40 6.46
CA ALA A 33 -17.10 7.46 7.09
C ALA A 33 -18.10 6.90 6.06
N GLU A 34 -18.69 7.75 5.22
CA GLU A 34 -19.56 7.30 4.12
C GLU A 34 -18.85 6.32 3.18
N LEU A 35 -17.59 6.61 2.82
CA LEU A 35 -16.79 5.71 1.98
C LEU A 35 -16.49 4.37 2.64
N VAL A 36 -16.28 4.35 3.96
CA VAL A 36 -16.10 3.11 4.72
C VAL A 36 -17.37 2.28 4.66
N GLU A 37 -18.54 2.88 4.91
CA GLU A 37 -19.82 2.19 4.84
C GLU A 37 -20.08 1.59 3.45
N VAL A 38 -19.90 2.39 2.39
CA VAL A 38 -20.12 1.96 0.99
C VAL A 38 -19.22 0.79 0.58
N ARG A 39 -17.97 0.75 1.07
CA ARG A 39 -16.99 -0.31 0.73
C ARG A 39 -16.97 -1.47 1.74
N SER A 40 -17.92 -1.52 2.67
CA SER A 40 -18.04 -2.62 3.63
C SER A 40 -18.25 -3.94 2.89
N GLY A 41 -17.36 -4.91 3.12
CA GLY A 41 -17.42 -6.24 2.50
C GLY A 41 -16.38 -6.48 1.40
N GLU A 42 -15.71 -5.45 0.90
CA GLU A 42 -14.49 -5.62 0.11
C GLU A 42 -13.32 -5.92 1.06
N ASP A 43 -12.89 -7.19 1.19
CA ASP A 43 -11.68 -7.50 1.96
C ASP A 43 -10.44 -7.08 1.16
N VAL A 44 -9.96 -5.88 1.45
CA VAL A 44 -8.79 -5.27 0.78
C VAL A 44 -7.54 -5.36 1.66
N ARG A 45 -7.56 -6.25 2.67
CA ARG A 45 -6.40 -6.45 3.54
C ARG A 45 -5.24 -7.00 2.73
N ARG A 46 -4.11 -6.30 2.84
CA ARG A 46 -2.85 -6.83 2.31
C ARG A 46 -2.40 -8.00 3.18
N PRO A 47 -1.70 -8.99 2.61
CA PRO A 47 -1.04 -10.02 3.37
C PRO A 47 -0.19 -9.39 4.48
N VAL A 48 -0.31 -9.93 5.70
CA VAL A 48 0.50 -9.50 6.83
C VAL A 48 1.96 -9.80 6.51
N LEU A 49 2.84 -8.84 6.76
CA LEU A 49 4.28 -9.08 6.66
C LEU A 49 4.68 -10.11 7.72
N ARG A 50 5.33 -11.18 7.27
CA ARG A 50 5.81 -12.26 8.13
C ARG A 50 7.31 -12.37 7.99
N GLU A 51 7.94 -12.82 9.06
CA GLU A 51 9.32 -13.27 9.00
C GLU A 51 9.42 -14.48 8.06
N VAL A 52 10.49 -14.53 7.29
CA VAL A 52 10.82 -15.64 6.39
C VAL A 52 12.28 -15.98 6.56
N ALA A 53 12.61 -17.27 6.49
CA ALA A 53 14.00 -17.72 6.46
C ALA A 53 14.70 -17.06 5.26
N ARG A 54 15.85 -16.42 5.51
CA ARG A 54 16.58 -15.72 4.46
C ARG A 54 17.17 -16.74 3.47
N PRO A 55 16.76 -16.72 2.19
CA PRO A 55 17.34 -17.62 1.19
C PRO A 55 18.76 -17.20 0.84
N GLU A 56 19.54 -18.13 0.29
CA GLU A 56 20.89 -17.86 -0.24
C GLU A 56 20.87 -16.72 -1.27
N ARG A 57 19.84 -16.67 -2.13
CA ARG A 57 19.59 -15.60 -3.08
C ARG A 57 18.26 -14.92 -2.79
N VAL A 58 18.34 -13.68 -2.30
CA VAL A 58 17.15 -12.84 -2.05
C VAL A 58 16.63 -12.28 -3.37
N PRO A 59 15.36 -12.51 -3.75
CA PRO A 59 14.82 -11.96 -4.98
C PRO A 59 14.76 -10.44 -4.92
N LEU A 60 15.23 -9.79 -5.99
CA LEU A 60 15.16 -8.34 -6.12
C LEU A 60 13.70 -7.89 -6.17
N SER A 61 13.39 -6.77 -5.54
CA SER A 61 12.13 -6.06 -5.77
C SER A 61 12.04 -5.57 -7.22
N PHE A 62 10.84 -5.23 -7.68
CA PHE A 62 10.66 -4.66 -9.02
C PHE A 62 11.53 -3.41 -9.25
N GLY A 63 11.60 -2.52 -8.25
CA GLY A 63 12.44 -1.32 -8.31
C GLY A 63 13.94 -1.65 -8.41
N GLN A 64 14.40 -2.64 -7.63
CA GLN A 64 15.79 -3.09 -7.69
C GLN A 64 16.13 -3.74 -9.04
N ARG A 65 15.25 -4.60 -9.58
CA ARG A 65 15.44 -5.17 -10.92
C ARG A 65 15.53 -4.09 -12.00
N ARG A 66 14.69 -3.06 -11.91
CA ARG A 66 14.72 -1.94 -12.85
C ARG A 66 16.04 -1.19 -12.78
N LEU A 67 16.51 -0.87 -11.58
CA LEU A 67 17.79 -0.16 -11.40
C LEU A 67 18.97 -0.99 -11.91
N TRP A 68 19.01 -2.28 -11.56
CA TRP A 68 20.02 -3.20 -12.08
C TRP A 68 19.98 -3.28 -13.60
N PHE A 69 18.78 -3.37 -14.21
CA PHE A 69 18.66 -3.41 -15.66
C PHE A 69 19.18 -2.12 -16.33
N LEU A 70 18.87 -0.95 -15.78
CA LEU A 70 19.35 0.33 -16.31
C LEU A 70 20.88 0.43 -16.24
N ASP A 71 21.46 0.05 -15.11
CA ASP A 71 22.91 -0.02 -14.92
C ASP A 71 23.60 -0.92 -15.98
N GLN A 72 23.01 -2.08 -16.27
CA GLN A 72 23.54 -3.00 -17.29
C GLN A 72 23.39 -2.48 -18.72
N LEU A 73 22.40 -1.62 -18.98
CA LEU A 73 22.16 -1.05 -20.30
C LEU A 73 23.06 0.17 -20.58
N GLU A 74 23.23 1.03 -19.58
CA GLU A 74 23.97 2.28 -19.67
C GLU A 74 25.50 2.07 -19.54
N GLY A 75 25.91 0.96 -18.90
CA GLY A 75 27.31 0.70 -18.58
C GLY A 75 27.79 1.58 -17.40
N PRO A 76 28.91 1.21 -16.76
CA PRO A 76 29.49 1.99 -15.68
C PRO A 76 30.04 3.34 -16.14
#